data_AF-A0A5E4K955-F1
#
_entry.id   AF-A0A5E4K955-F1
#
_cell.length_a   1.000
_cell.length_b   1.000
_cell.length_c   1.000
_cell.angle_alpha   90.00
_cell.angle_beta   90.00
_cell.angle_gamma   90.00
#
_symmetry.space_group_name_H-M   'P 1'
#
loop_
_entity.id
_entity.type
_entity.pdbx_description
1 polymer ?
#
loop_
_entity_poly.entity_id
_entity_poly.type
_entity_poly.pdbx_seq_one_letter_code
_entity_poly.pdbx_strand_id
1 'polypeptide(L)'
;MALTVNVKNDFSLLEVSNVIRSALALDEKIAKHKKNRYADTCQNFETKYKMSSDTFMKKFDSGQLDDSDDFFDWYAAKKGFDIWNKKLNILSGISL
;
A
#
# COMPACT_ATOMS: atom_id res chain seq x y z
N MET A 1 -9.33 -1.25 -21.26
CA MET A 1 -7.94 -0.99 -21.70
C MET A 1 -7.21 -2.33 -21.70
N ALA A 2 -6.36 -2.61 -22.69
CA ALA A 2 -5.63 -3.87 -22.78
C ALA A 2 -4.14 -3.63 -22.56
N LEU A 3 -3.51 -4.47 -21.73
CA LEU A 3 -2.06 -4.52 -21.52
C LEU A 3 -1.50 -5.74 -22.26
N THR A 4 -0.55 -5.54 -23.16
CA THR A 4 0.08 -6.63 -23.93
C THR A 4 1.37 -7.09 -23.25
N VAL A 5 1.52 -8.40 -23.08
CA VAL A 5 2.75 -9.03 -22.55
C VAL A 5 3.40 -9.85 -23.67
N ASN A 6 4.67 -9.59 -23.95
CA ASN A 6 5.45 -10.32 -24.94
C ASN A 6 6.20 -11.49 -24.27
N VAL A 7 5.94 -12.72 -24.73
CA VAL A 7 6.59 -13.94 -24.23
C VAL A 7 7.68 -14.34 -25.22
N LYS A 8 8.95 -14.25 -24.80
CA LYS A 8 10.13 -14.54 -25.65
C LYS A 8 10.56 -16.01 -25.65
N ASN A 9 9.85 -16.85 -24.90
CA ASN A 9 10.20 -18.24 -24.64
C ASN A 9 9.11 -19.15 -25.21
N ASP A 10 9.43 -20.43 -25.41
CA ASP A 10 8.53 -21.42 -26.03
C ASP A 10 7.46 -21.98 -25.07
N PHE A 11 7.22 -21.31 -23.94
CA PHE A 11 6.19 -21.72 -22.97
C PHE A 11 4.78 -21.45 -23.52
N SER A 12 3.84 -22.30 -23.14
CA SER A 12 2.44 -22.09 -23.52
C SER A 12 1.87 -20.82 -22.87
N LEU A 13 0.91 -20.18 -23.55
CA LEU A 13 0.19 -19.03 -22.99
C LEU A 13 -0.48 -19.36 -21.66
N LEU A 14 -0.89 -20.62 -21.46
CA LEU A 14 -1.51 -21.08 -20.22
C LEU A 14 -0.50 -21.09 -19.06
N GLU A 15 0.69 -21.64 -19.27
CA GLU A 15 1.75 -21.65 -18.25
C GLU A 15 2.15 -20.23 -17.85
N VAL A 16 2.35 -19.37 -18.85
CA VAL A 16 2.66 -17.95 -18.61
C VAL A 16 1.53 -17.27 -17.83
N SER A 17 0.28 -17.47 -18.24
CA SER A 17 -0.89 -16.89 -17.57
C SER A 17 -0.99 -17.35 -16.10
N ASN A 18 -0.75 -18.63 -15.83
CA ASN A 18 -0.78 -19.17 -14.47
C ASN A 18 0.33 -18.59 -13.58
N VAL A 19 1.54 -18.40 -14.12
CA VAL A 19 2.64 -17.75 -13.40
C VAL A 19 2.29 -16.30 -13.08
N ILE A 20 1.76 -15.55 -14.05
CA ILE A 20 1.37 -14.15 -13.83
C ILE A 20 0.25 -14.06 -12.79
N ARG A 21 -0.80 -14.90 -12.88
CA ARG A 21 -1.88 -14.93 -11.88
C ARG A 21 -1.34 -15.25 -10.48
N SER A 22 -0.44 -16.21 -10.37
CA SER A 22 0.17 -16.59 -9.09
C SER A 22 1.00 -15.45 -8.50
N ALA A 23 1.77 -14.75 -9.33
CA ALA A 23 2.56 -13.59 -8.92
C ALA A 23 1.67 -12.43 -8.45
N LEU A 24 0.58 -12.13 -9.17
CA LEU A 24 -0.37 -11.09 -8.76
C LEU A 24 -1.08 -11.46 -7.45
N ALA A 25 -1.51 -12.70 -7.28
CA ALA A 25 -2.16 -13.16 -6.05
C ALA A 25 -1.21 -13.11 -4.84
N LEU A 26 0.07 -13.44 -5.04
CA LEU A 26 1.09 -13.29 -4.00
C LEU A 26 1.30 -11.81 -3.63
N ASP A 27 1.42 -10.95 -4.63
CA ASP A 27 1.65 -9.52 -4.43
C ASP A 27 0.45 -8.84 -3.74
N GLU A 28 -0.77 -9.28 -4.04
CA GLU A 28 -1.98 -8.84 -3.35
C GLU A 28 -1.96 -9.21 -1.85
N LYS A 29 -1.54 -10.44 -1.52
CA LYS A 29 -1.38 -10.87 -0.12
C LYS A 29 -0.33 -10.03 0.61
N ILE A 30 0.81 -9.78 -0.02
CA ILE A 30 1.88 -8.94 0.54
C ILE A 30 1.36 -7.51 0.77
N ALA A 31 0.69 -6.94 -0.23
CA ALA A 31 0.17 -5.58 -0.16
C ALA A 31 -0.91 -5.43 0.93
N LYS A 32 -1.80 -6.42 1.08
CA LYS A 32 -2.77 -6.49 2.20
C LYS A 32 -2.07 -6.50 3.55
N HIS A 33 -1.09 -7.38 3.72
CA HIS A 33 -0.35 -7.48 4.98
C HIS A 33 0.38 -6.17 5.33
N LYS A 34 1.07 -5.56 4.36
CA LYS A 34 1.78 -4.29 4.54
C LYS A 34 0.84 -3.14 4.85
N LYS A 35 -0.26 -3.00 4.09
CA LYS A 35 -1.30 -1.98 4.35
C LYS A 35 -1.81 -2.09 5.79
N ASN A 36 -2.19 -3.29 6.23
CA ASN A 36 -2.74 -3.51 7.57
C ASN A 36 -1.71 -3.14 8.65
N ARG A 37 -0.45 -3.57 8.51
CA ARG A 37 0.61 -3.20 9.47
C ARG A 37 0.78 -1.68 9.62
N TYR A 38 0.74 -0.94 8.52
CA TYR A 38 0.82 0.52 8.58
C TYR A 38 -0.45 1.15 9.15
N ALA A 39 -1.63 0.56 8.87
CA ALA A 39 -2.89 0.98 9.47
C ALA A 39 -2.86 0.83 11.00
N ASP A 40 -2.39 -0.32 11.50
CA ASP A 40 -2.25 -0.58 12.93
C ASP A 40 -1.30 0.44 13.60
N THR A 41 -0.20 0.77 12.91
CA THR A 41 0.73 1.80 13.38
C THR A 41 0.05 3.16 13.44
N CYS A 42 -0.67 3.57 12.39
CA CYS A 42 -1.44 4.82 12.39
C CYS A 42 -2.46 4.84 13.55
N GLN A 43 -3.21 3.76 13.76
CA GLN A 43 -4.21 3.65 14.81
C GLN A 43 -3.61 3.79 16.22
N ASN A 44 -2.39 3.28 16.44
CA ASN A 44 -1.67 3.47 17.71
C ASN A 44 -1.39 4.96 17.98
N PHE A 45 -0.93 5.70 16.97
CA PHE A 45 -0.73 7.15 17.07
C PHE A 45 -2.06 7.90 17.26
N GLU A 46 -3.09 7.53 16.52
CA GLU A 46 -4.43 8.12 16.66
C GLU A 46 -4.98 7.97 18.08
N THR A 47 -4.75 6.81 18.68
CA THR A 47 -5.13 6.52 20.07
C THR A 47 -4.26 7.30 21.06
N LYS A 48 -2.93 7.31 20.87
CA LYS A 48 -1.96 7.99 21.75
C LYS A 48 -2.22 9.50 21.83
N TYR A 49 -2.46 10.13 20.69
CA TYR A 49 -2.61 11.59 20.58
C TYR A 49 -4.08 12.04 20.49
N LYS A 50 -5.04 11.09 20.51
CA LYS A 50 -6.49 11.34 20.38
C LYS A 50 -6.83 12.19 19.15
N MET A 51 -6.18 11.89 18.03
CA MET A 51 -6.23 12.69 16.81
C MET A 51 -6.38 11.76 15.61
N SER A 52 -7.30 12.04 14.68
CA SER A 52 -7.42 11.24 13.46
C SER A 52 -6.24 11.48 12.50
N SER A 53 -5.93 10.50 11.64
CA SER A 53 -4.89 10.64 10.61
C SER A 53 -5.10 11.86 9.70
N ASP A 54 -6.34 12.24 9.43
CA ASP A 54 -6.66 13.45 8.64
C ASP A 54 -6.28 14.73 9.40
N THR A 55 -6.51 14.75 10.71
CA THR A 55 -6.12 15.88 11.55
C THR A 55 -4.61 15.95 11.71
N PHE A 56 -3.95 14.80 11.90
CA PHE A 56 -2.50 14.71 11.92
C PHE A 56 -1.89 15.25 10.63
N MET A 57 -2.40 14.84 9.46
CA MET A 57 -1.87 15.30 8.18
C MET A 57 -2.00 16.82 8.03
N LYS A 58 -3.18 17.38 8.36
CA LYS A 58 -3.38 18.84 8.34
C LYS A 58 -2.39 19.58 9.24
N LYS A 59 -2.16 19.07 10.45
CA LYS A 59 -1.23 19.69 11.40
C LYS A 59 0.22 19.57 10.94
N PHE A 60 0.62 18.40 10.43
CA PHE A 60 1.95 18.14 9.87
C PHE A 60 2.24 19.10 8.71
N ASP A 61 1.33 19.19 7.74
CA ASP A 61 1.48 20.06 6.56
C ASP A 61 1.51 21.55 6.93
N SER A 62 0.80 21.94 7.99
CA SER A 62 0.81 23.32 8.50
C SER A 62 2.01 23.68 9.37
N GLY A 63 2.89 22.72 9.68
CA GLY A 63 4.01 22.91 10.61
C GLY A 63 3.58 23.15 12.06
N GLN A 64 2.38 22.70 12.44
CA GLN A 64 1.85 22.82 13.80
C GLN A 64 2.23 21.65 14.72
N LEU A 65 2.76 20.57 14.15
CA LEU A 65 3.38 19.50 14.92
C LEU A 65 4.81 19.90 15.26
N ASP A 66 5.26 19.54 16.45
CA ASP A 66 6.65 19.74 16.85
C ASP A 66 7.59 18.75 16.10
N ASP A 67 8.88 18.87 16.34
CA ASP A 67 9.91 18.04 15.70
C ASP A 67 10.10 16.67 16.40
N SER A 68 9.08 16.16 17.11
CA SER A 68 9.17 14.84 17.74
C SER A 68 9.29 13.73 16.68
N ASP A 69 10.23 12.81 16.91
CA ASP A 69 10.44 11.60 16.11
C ASP A 69 9.13 10.82 15.86
N ASP A 70 8.21 10.83 16.83
CA ASP A 70 6.88 10.22 16.74
C ASP A 70 6.08 10.72 15.52
N PHE A 71 6.15 12.01 15.19
CA PHE A 71 5.39 12.56 14.07
C PHE A 71 5.99 12.17 12.72
N PHE A 72 7.32 12.02 12.64
CA PHE A 72 7.99 11.46 11.47
C PHE A 72 7.68 9.98 11.27
N ASP A 73 7.67 9.20 12.35
CA ASP A 73 7.30 7.78 12.33
C ASP A 73 5.83 7.59 11.91
N TRP A 74 4.92 8.38 12.46
CA TRP A 74 3.52 8.38 12.03
C TRP A 74 3.39 8.76 10.55
N TYR A 75 4.08 9.81 10.10
CA TYR A 75 4.01 10.25 8.71
C TYR A 75 4.53 9.18 7.75
N ALA A 76 5.66 8.54 8.10
CA ALA A 76 6.20 7.41 7.34
C ALA A 76 5.20 6.25 7.28
N ALA A 77 4.53 5.94 8.39
CA ALA A 77 3.49 4.91 8.43
C ALA A 77 2.30 5.28 7.53
N LYS A 78 1.81 6.53 7.59
CA LYS A 78 0.70 7.00 6.77
C LYS A 78 1.02 6.94 5.28
N LYS A 79 2.23 7.36 4.87
CA LYS A 79 2.69 7.23 3.48
C LYS A 79 2.83 5.77 3.06
N GLY A 80 3.34 4.91 3.95
CA GLY A 80 3.36 3.47 3.74
C GLY A 80 1.97 2.91 3.45
N PHE A 81 0.99 3.23 4.30
CA PHE A 81 -0.40 2.84 4.11
C PHE A 81 -0.93 3.29 2.74
N ASP A 82 -0.73 4.55 2.36
CA ASP A 82 -1.24 5.10 1.10
C ASP A 82 -0.64 4.40 -0.14
N ILE A 83 0.66 4.12 -0.11
CA ILE A 83 1.37 3.40 -1.18
C ILE A 83 0.78 1.99 -1.36
N TRP A 84 0.65 1.23 -0.27
CA TRP A 84 0.15 -0.15 -0.34
C TRP A 84 -1.35 -0.21 -0.64
N ASN A 85 -2.12 0.77 -0.16
CA ASN A 85 -3.54 0.89 -0.51
C ASN A 85 -3.73 1.20 -2.00
N LYS A 86 -2.95 2.14 -2.56
CA LYS A 86 -2.97 2.42 -4.01
C LYS A 86 -2.60 1.17 -4.81
N LYS A 87 -1.58 0.43 -4.37
CA LYS A 87 -1.17 -0.82 -5.02
C LYS A 87 -2.29 -1.85 -5.01
N LEU A 88 -2.99 -2.05 -3.89
CA LEU A 88 -4.13 -2.96 -3.81
C LEU A 88 -5.28 -2.53 -4.72
N ASN A 89 -5.57 -1.24 -4.80
CA ASN A 89 -6.61 -0.74 -5.71
C ASN A 89 -6.27 -1.08 -7.17
N ILE A 90 -5.00 -0.91 -7.57
CA ILE A 90 -4.53 -1.33 -8.91
C ILE A 90 -4.72 -2.83 -9.10
N LEU A 91 -4.21 -3.66 -8.17
CA LEU A 91 -4.30 -5.12 -8.26
C LEU A 91 -5.75 -5.61 -8.35
N SER A 92 -6.68 -5.01 -7.59
CA SER A 92 -8.11 -5.36 -7.61
C SER A 92 -8.80 -5.04 -8.94
N GLY A 93 -8.24 -4.13 -9.73
CA GLY A 93 -8.74 -3.78 -11.05
C GLY A 93 -8.18 -4.66 -12.19
N ILE A 94 -7.26 -5.57 -11.90
CA ILE A 94 -6.66 -6.44 -12.93
C ILE A 94 -7.53 -7.69 -13.11
N SER A 95 -7.88 -7.97 -14.37
CA SER A 95 -8.50 -9.21 -14.81
C SER A 95 -7.61 -9.83 -15.89
N LEU A 96 -7.28 -11.12 -15.73
CA LEU A 96 -6.39 -11.90 -16.60
C LEU A 96 -7.08 -13.11 -17.20
#